data_AF-A0ABD0R1H6-F1
#
_entry.id   AF-A0ABD0R1H6-F1
#
_cell.length_a   1.000
_cell.length_b   1.000
_cell.length_c   1.000
_cell.angle_alpha   90.00
_cell.angle_beta   90.00
_cell.angle_gamma   90.00
#
_symmetry.space_group_name_H-M   'P 1'
#
loop_
_entity.id
_entity.type
_entity.pdbx_description
1 polymer ?
#
loop_
_entity_poly.entity_id
_entity_poly.type
_entity_poly.pdbx_seq_one_letter_code
_entity_poly.pdbx_strand_id
1 'polypeptide(L)' 'AEASAYSLARCKLENLLNKSMRIRMTDGRTLVGLFLCTDRDCNVILGSAQEFLKST' A
#
# COMPACT_ATOMS: atom_id res chain seq x y z
N ALA A 1 24.00 -3.74 12.17
CA ALA A 1 24.10 -2.58 11.27
C ALA A 1 22.69 -2.11 10.89
N GLU A 2 22.15 -1.14 11.62
CA GLU A 2 20.78 -0.61 11.45
C GLU A 2 20.54 -0.05 10.03
N ALA A 3 21.58 0.51 9.42
CA ALA A 3 21.58 0.98 8.03
C ALA A 3 21.22 -0.12 7.01
N SER A 4 21.53 -1.39 7.30
CA SER A 4 21.22 -2.50 6.40
C SER A 4 19.72 -2.83 6.38
N ALA A 5 19.07 -2.83 7.54
CA ALA A 5 17.64 -3.12 7.66
C ALA A 5 16.77 -2.04 7.01
N TYR A 6 17.13 -0.77 7.19
CA TYR A 6 16.44 0.35 6.54
C TYR A 6 16.54 0.29 5.02
N SER A 7 17.75 0.00 4.49
CA SER A 7 17.96 -0.16 3.04
C SER A 7 17.12 -1.30 2.46
N LEU A 8 17.04 -2.44 3.16
CA LEU A 8 16.19 -3.57 2.78
C LEU A 8 14.70 -3.20 2.80
N ALA A 9 14.23 -2.50 3.82
CA ALA A 9 12.84 -2.05 3.94
C ALA A 9 12.49 -1.05 2.82
N ARG A 10 13.37 -0.08 2.56
CA ARG A 10 13.22 0.88 1.46
C ARG A 10 13.12 0.16 0.12
N CYS A 11 14.04 -0.75 -0.17
CA CYS A 11 14.04 -1.50 -1.44
C CYS A 11 12.76 -2.34 -1.59
N LYS A 12 12.24 -2.92 -0.50
CA LYS A 12 10.94 -3.60 -0.52
C LYS A 12 9.80 -2.64 -0.90
N LEU A 13 9.74 -1.45 -0.30
CA LEU A 13 8.71 -0.45 -0.61
C LEU A 13 8.84 0.06 -2.06
N GLU A 14 10.05 0.33 -2.53
CA GLU A 14 10.32 0.75 -3.91
C GLU A 14 9.85 -0.33 -4.91
N ASN A 15 10.07 -1.60 -4.59
CA ASN A 15 9.59 -2.72 -5.40
C ASN A 15 8.06 -2.89 -5.40
N LEU A 16 7.32 -2.19 -4.54
CA LEU A 16 5.85 -2.16 -4.55
C LEU A 16 5.29 -0.98 -5.35
N LEU A 17 6.11 0.04 -5.64
CA LEU A 17 5.68 1.23 -6.38
C LEU A 17 5.16 0.86 -7.76
N ASN A 18 4.09 1.52 -8.17
CA ASN A 18 3.42 1.31 -9.45
C ASN A 18 2.97 -0.15 -9.68
N LYS A 19 2.74 -0.91 -8.60
CA LYS A 19 2.07 -2.21 -8.66
C LYS A 19 0.64 -2.10 -8.13
N SER A 20 -0.23 -2.97 -8.64
CA SER A 20 -1.59 -3.09 -8.11
C SER A 20 -1.53 -3.59 -6.66
N MET A 21 -2.19 -2.87 -5.77
CA MET A 21 -2.29 -3.17 -4.35
C MET A 21 -3.77 -3.30 -3.97
N ARG A 22 -4.07 -4.34 -3.19
CA ARG A 22 -5.39 -4.58 -2.59
C ARG A 22 -5.31 -4.33 -1.09
N ILE A 23 -6.11 -3.42 -0.59
CA ILE A 23 -6.21 -3.09 0.84
C ILE A 23 -7.61 -3.45 1.33
N ARG A 24 -7.66 -4.23 2.42
CA ARG A 24 -8.91 -4.55 3.12
C ARG A 24 -9.06 -3.57 4.27
N MET A 25 -10.08 -2.73 4.20
CA MET A 25 -10.42 -1.79 5.27
C MET A 25 -11.04 -2.55 6.44
N THR A 26 -10.89 -2.01 7.65
CA THR A 26 -11.42 -2.61 8.88
C THR A 26 -12.94 -2.58 8.94
N ASP A 27 -13.58 -1.67 8.21
CA ASP A 27 -15.03 -1.59 8.02
C ASP A 27 -15.59 -2.58 6.97
N GLY A 28 -14.73 -3.42 6.39
CA GLY A 28 -15.12 -4.47 5.45
C GLY A 28 -15.07 -4.06 3.98
N ARG A 29 -14.79 -2.79 3.64
CA ARG A 29 -14.58 -2.36 2.25
C ARG A 29 -13.23 -2.89 1.73
N THR A 30 -13.12 -3.05 0.41
CA THR A 30 -11.85 -3.39 -0.26
C THR A 30 -11.48 -2.30 -1.26
N LEU A 31 -10.27 -1.77 -1.16
CA LEU A 31 -9.70 -0.83 -2.12
C LEU A 31 -8.70 -1.55 -3.01
N VAL A 32 -8.78 -1.34 -4.32
CA VAL A 32 -7.80 -1.84 -5.29
C VAL A 32 -7.31 -0.66 -6.13
N GLY A 33 -6.00 -0.47 -6.20
CA GLY A 33 -5.43 0.63 -6.97
C GLY A 33 -3.92 0.48 -7.13
N LEU A 34 -3.30 1.46 -7.77
CA LEU A 34 -1.86 1.51 -7.98
C LEU A 34 -1.17 2.06 -6.73
N PHE A 35 -0.24 1.33 -6.11
CA PHE A 35 0.52 1.84 -4.97
C PHE A 35 1.51 2.92 -5.42
N LEU A 36 1.27 4.18 -5.05
CA LEU A 36 2.09 5.31 -5.49
C LEU A 36 3.14 5.73 -4.46
N CYS A 37 2.78 5.71 -3.18
CA CYS A 37 3.70 6.01 -2.09
C CYS A 37 3.10 5.63 -0.73
N THR A 38 3.97 5.68 0.29
CA THR A 38 3.60 5.64 1.70
C THR A 38 4.51 6.55 2.52
N ASP A 39 4.07 6.95 3.70
CA ASP A 39 4.84 7.76 4.65
C ASP A 39 5.22 6.96 5.92
N ARG A 40 5.78 7.67 6.91
CA ARG A 40 6.18 7.10 8.20
C ARG A 40 5.02 6.52 8.99
N ASP A 41 3.83 7.10 8.85
CA ASP A 41 2.64 6.73 9.61
C ASP A 41 1.83 5.64 8.92
N CYS A 42 2.39 5.06 7.85
CA CYS A 42 1.78 4.05 6.99
C CYS A 42 0.54 4.58 6.24
N ASN A 43 0.41 5.89 6.04
CA ASN A 43 -0.59 6.40 5.11
C ASN A 43 -0.22 5.94 3.69
N VAL A 44 -1.22 5.62 2.87
CA VAL A 44 -1.02 5.08 1.52
C VAL A 44 -1.76 5.94 0.50
N ILE A 45 -1.08 6.29 -0.59
CA ILE A 45 -1.72 6.87 -1.77
C ILE A 45 -1.90 5.78 -2.82
N LEU A 46 -3.16 5.56 -3.24
CA LEU A 46 -3.52 4.70 -4.35
C LEU A 46 -3.93 5.52 -5.58
N GLY A 47 -3.26 5.30 -6.71
CA GLY A 47 -3.67 5.84 -8.01
C GLY A 47 -4.78 5.00 -8.64
N SER A 48 -5.69 5.65 -9.39
CA SER A 48 -6.81 4.99 -10.09
C SER A 48 -7.59 4.00 -9.23
N ALA A 49 -7.81 4.35 -7.96
CA ALA A 49 -8.37 3.44 -6.98
C ALA A 49 -9.85 3.11 -7.28
N GLN A 50 -10.20 1.84 -7.10
CA GLN A 50 -11.56 1.33 -7.13
C GLN A 50 -11.92 0.81 -5.75
N GLU A 51 -13.14 1.11 -5.32
CA GLU A 51 -13.69 0.68 -4.04
C GLU A 51 -14.76 -0.38 -4.25
N PHE A 52 -14.71 -1.43 -3.43
CA PHE A 52 -15.64 -2.54 -3.42
C PHE A 52 -16.28 -2.65 -2.04
N LEU A 53 -17.61 -2.62 -2.00
CA LEU A 53 -18.38 -2.83 -0.79
C LEU A 53 -18.50 -4.34 -0.51
N LYS A 54 -18.51 -4.72 0.76
CA LYS A 54 -18.87 -6.08 1.16
C LYS A 54 -20.32 -6.31 0.77
N SER A 55 -20.61 -7.37 0.01
CA SER A 55 -21.99 -7.79 -0.24
C SER A 55 -22.64 -8.13 1.10
N THR A 56 -23.71 -7.41 1.42
CA THR A 56 -24.54 -7.62 2.61
C THR A 56 -25.18 -9.00 2.60
#